data_AF-A0A7W2R677-F1
#
_entry.id   AF-A0A7W2R677-F1
#
_cell.length_a   1.000
_cell.length_b   1.000
_cell.length_c   1.000
_cell.angle_alpha   90.00
_cell.angle_beta   90.00
_cell.angle_gamma   90.00
#
_symmetry.space_group_name_H-M   'P 1'
#
loop_
_entity.id
_entity.type
_entity.pdbx_description
1 polymer ?
#
loop_
_entity_poly.entity_id
_entity_poly.type
_entity_poly.pdbx_seq_one_letter_code
_entity_poly.pdbx_strand_id
1 'polypeptide(L)'
;ATGGATYLWSTGATTESISVSPSSTTTYSVTAYDESGQYSDTDEVKVSVNAPPTVEAGGNVTINSGDNVTLTATGATTYKWSNGATGASITVSPSTSRTYTVTGISNGCEATDTVRVTVTNTVEVVADAGADQSICAGSSATLTATGGATYLWSTGA
;
A
#
# COMPACT_ATOMS: atom_id res chain seq x y z
N ALA A 1 40.54 14.28 15.03
CA ALA A 1 41.65 14.33 15.99
C ALA A 1 41.88 12.94 16.59
N THR A 2 43.07 12.35 16.43
CA THR A 2 43.47 11.09 17.09
C THR A 2 44.57 11.45 18.08
N GLY A 3 44.21 11.67 19.35
CA GLY A 3 45.18 12.09 20.37
C GLY A 3 44.63 12.75 21.64
N GLY A 4 43.31 12.71 21.88
CA GLY A 4 42.75 13.14 23.17
C GLY A 4 42.85 12.03 24.20
N ALA A 5 43.38 12.33 25.39
CA ALA A 5 43.44 11.39 26.51
C ALA A 5 42.08 11.24 27.21
N THR A 6 41.25 12.29 27.14
CA THR A 6 39.86 12.27 27.59
C THR A 6 38.97 13.03 26.62
N TYR A 7 37.72 12.60 26.51
CA TYR A 7 36.71 13.20 25.64
C TYR A 7 35.56 13.74 26.49
N LEU A 8 34.87 14.76 26.01
CA LEU A 8 33.60 15.24 26.55
C LEU A 8 32.65 15.56 25.40
N TRP A 9 31.62 14.74 25.25
CA TRP A 9 30.56 14.94 24.27
C TRP A 9 29.50 15.90 24.79
N SER A 10 28.76 16.57 23.90
CA SER A 10 27.58 17.38 24.26
C SER A 10 26.47 16.58 24.96
N THR A 11 26.52 15.24 24.89
CA THR A 11 25.66 14.31 25.64
C THR A 11 26.11 14.08 27.08
N GLY A 12 27.29 14.57 27.47
CA GLY A 12 27.95 14.32 28.75
C GLY A 12 28.78 13.03 28.80
N ALA A 13 28.83 12.25 27.72
CA ALA A 13 29.66 11.05 27.65
C ALA A 13 31.15 11.40 27.49
N THR A 14 32.03 10.51 27.94
CA THR A 14 33.49 10.73 27.92
C THR A 14 34.28 9.64 27.19
N THR A 15 33.59 8.77 26.46
CA THR A 15 34.16 7.68 25.66
C THR A 15 34.60 8.17 24.29
N GLU A 16 35.53 7.46 23.65
CA GLU A 16 36.01 7.80 22.29
C GLU A 16 34.90 7.68 21.23
N SER A 17 33.93 6.78 21.45
CA SER A 17 32.74 6.64 20.61
C SER A 17 31.48 6.69 21.46
N ILE A 18 30.41 7.26 20.89
CA ILE A 18 29.06 7.29 21.46
C ILE A 18 28.08 6.77 20.41
N SER A 19 26.96 6.18 20.87
CA SER A 19 25.81 5.86 20.03
C SER A 19 24.68 6.83 20.36
N VAL A 20 24.10 7.44 19.33
CA VAL A 20 23.05 8.45 19.46
C VAL A 20 21.88 8.11 18.55
N SER A 21 20.66 8.37 19.03
CA SER A 21 19.41 8.14 18.28
C SER A 21 18.53 9.40 18.32
N PRO A 22 18.96 10.52 17.72
CA PRO A 22 18.17 11.74 17.74
C PRO A 22 16.86 11.58 16.96
N SER A 23 15.77 12.16 17.46
CA SER A 23 14.46 12.18 16.79
C SER A 23 14.31 13.31 15.76
N SER A 24 15.24 14.25 15.74
CA SER A 24 15.31 15.36 14.79
C SER A 24 16.77 15.65 14.45
N THR A 25 17.02 16.45 13.41
CA THR A 25 18.40 16.78 13.02
C THR A 25 19.12 17.49 14.17
N THR A 26 20.21 16.90 14.66
CA THR A 26 20.92 17.34 15.85
C THR A 26 22.41 17.45 15.55
N THR A 27 23.03 18.54 15.98
CA THR A 27 24.49 18.68 16.01
C THR A 27 25.01 18.25 17.36
N TYR A 28 26.01 17.36 17.36
CA TYR A 28 26.77 16.95 18.53
C TYR A 28 28.13 17.59 18.47
N SER A 29 28.67 17.98 19.62
CA SER A 29 30.05 18.43 19.73
C SER A 29 30.85 17.46 20.60
N VAL A 30 32.13 17.33 20.30
CA VAL A 30 33.10 16.63 21.13
C VAL A 30 34.23 17.57 21.46
N THR A 31 34.59 17.66 22.74
CA THR A 31 35.81 18.33 23.18
C THR A 31 36.81 17.26 23.59
N ALA A 32 37.98 17.26 22.97
CA ALA A 32 39.09 16.38 23.31
C ALA A 32 40.10 17.14 24.15
N TYR A 33 40.58 16.53 25.23
CA TYR A 33 41.60 17.10 26.11
C TYR A 33 42.90 16.31 25.98
N ASP A 34 44.03 16.99 26.17
CA ASP A 34 45.33 16.33 26.32
C ASP A 34 45.44 15.56 27.65
N GLU A 35 46.51 14.78 27.84
CA GLU A 35 46.73 13.98 29.06
C GLU A 35 46.78 14.82 30.35
N SER A 36 47.17 16.09 30.23
CA SER A 36 47.25 17.02 31.35
C SER A 36 45.91 17.70 31.69
N GLY A 37 44.93 17.66 30.78
CA GLY A 37 43.66 18.38 30.87
C GLY A 37 43.79 19.89 30.68
N GLN A 38 44.96 20.40 30.29
CA GLN A 38 45.25 21.83 30.17
C GLN A 38 44.90 22.39 28.78
N TYR A 39 44.94 21.55 27.75
CA TYR A 39 44.64 21.94 26.38
C TYR A 39 43.46 21.16 25.86
N SER A 40 42.61 21.82 25.07
CA SER A 40 41.43 21.21 24.48
C SER A 40 41.15 21.73 23.09
N ASP A 41 40.57 20.87 22.26
CA ASP A 41 40.02 21.22 20.94
C ASP A 41 38.59 20.69 20.83
N THR A 42 37.73 21.40 20.10
CA THR A 42 36.32 21.07 19.95
C THR A 42 35.98 20.92 18.47
N ASP A 43 35.30 19.83 18.13
CA ASP A 43 34.75 19.59 16.80
C ASP A 43 33.26 19.27 16.86
N GLU A 44 32.55 19.49 15.76
CA GLU A 44 31.12 19.28 15.65
C GLU A 44 30.76 18.29 14.54
N VAL A 45 29.76 17.45 14.81
CA VAL A 45 29.18 16.53 13.82
C VAL A 45 27.66 16.69 13.78
N LYS A 46 27.13 16.90 12.58
CA LYS A 46 25.69 17.02 12.34
C LYS A 46 25.10 15.66 11.96
N VAL A 47 24.16 15.16 12.76
CA VAL A 47 23.35 13.98 12.43
C VAL A 47 22.04 14.46 11.82
N SER A 48 21.87 14.22 10.52
CA SER A 48 20.64 14.60 9.79
C SER A 48 19.60 13.49 9.88
N VAL A 49 18.38 13.84 10.27
CA VAL A 49 17.25 12.90 10.42
C VAL A 49 16.18 13.27 9.40
N ASN A 50 15.85 12.31 8.52
CA ASN A 50 14.80 12.47 7.52
C ASN A 50 13.46 11.97 8.09
N ALA A 51 12.36 12.64 7.71
CA ALA A 51 11.02 12.17 8.04
C ALA A 51 10.58 11.06 7.07
N PRO A 52 9.80 10.06 7.52
CA PRO A 52 9.14 9.11 6.64
C PRO A 52 8.19 9.79 5.65
N PRO A 53 8.02 9.22 4.43
CA PRO A 53 7.02 9.72 3.49
C PRO A 53 5.59 9.50 4.01
N THR A 54 4.63 10.29 3.50
CA THR A 54 3.19 10.06 3.71
C THR A 54 2.63 9.31 2.50
N VAL A 55 2.66 7.98 2.55
CA VAL A 55 2.26 7.12 1.43
C VAL A 55 0.75 6.93 1.42
N GLU A 56 0.13 7.08 0.24
CA GLU A 56 -1.31 6.87 0.01
C GLU A 56 -1.46 5.87 -1.15
N ALA A 57 -2.13 4.74 -0.93
CA ALA A 57 -2.36 3.67 -1.91
C ALA A 57 -3.58 3.91 -2.82
N GLY A 58 -4.33 4.99 -2.56
CA GLY A 58 -5.59 5.31 -3.21
C GLY A 58 -6.80 4.66 -2.53
N GLY A 59 -7.99 4.95 -3.06
CA GLY A 59 -9.24 4.43 -2.52
C GLY A 59 -9.50 2.97 -2.90
N ASN A 60 -10.30 2.28 -2.08
CA ASN A 60 -10.78 0.94 -2.39
C ASN A 60 -11.61 0.93 -3.68
N VAL A 61 -11.51 -0.17 -4.43
CA VAL A 61 -12.16 -0.34 -5.74
C VAL A 61 -12.95 -1.64 -5.81
N THR A 62 -13.99 -1.66 -6.63
CA THR A 62 -14.79 -2.86 -6.92
C THR A 62 -14.73 -3.15 -8.41
N ILE A 63 -14.47 -4.41 -8.78
CA ILE A 63 -14.35 -4.87 -10.17
C ILE A 63 -15.11 -6.19 -10.35
N ASN A 64 -15.44 -6.56 -11.60
CA ASN A 64 -15.86 -7.93 -11.86
C ASN A 64 -14.65 -8.86 -11.90
N SER A 65 -14.91 -10.15 -11.71
CA SER A 65 -13.86 -11.18 -11.73
C SER A 65 -13.05 -11.13 -13.03
N GLY A 66 -11.75 -10.86 -12.89
CA GLY A 66 -10.82 -10.82 -14.02
C GLY A 66 -10.72 -9.46 -14.75
N ASP A 67 -11.56 -8.48 -14.39
CA ASP A 67 -11.44 -7.13 -14.95
C ASP A 67 -10.13 -6.47 -14.53
N ASN A 68 -9.60 -5.60 -15.40
CA ASN A 68 -8.40 -4.84 -15.12
C ASN A 68 -8.72 -3.62 -14.25
N VAL A 69 -7.89 -3.33 -13.26
CA VAL A 69 -7.91 -2.08 -12.50
C VAL A 69 -6.51 -1.55 -12.28
N THR A 70 -6.36 -0.23 -12.41
CA THR A 70 -5.11 0.47 -12.11
C THR A 70 -5.16 1.00 -10.68
N LEU A 71 -4.19 0.58 -9.87
CA LEU A 71 -3.94 1.11 -8.53
C LEU A 71 -2.85 2.17 -8.63
N THR A 72 -3.03 3.32 -7.98
CA THR A 72 -2.08 4.43 -8.02
C THR A 72 -1.76 4.88 -6.61
N ALA A 73 -0.47 4.86 -6.29
CA ALA A 73 0.07 5.34 -5.04
C ALA A 73 0.74 6.72 -5.20
N THR A 74 0.74 7.50 -4.12
CA THR A 74 1.38 8.82 -4.07
C THR A 74 2.16 9.01 -2.77
N GLY A 75 2.92 10.11 -2.69
CA GLY A 75 3.57 10.56 -1.45
C GLY A 75 4.97 10.01 -1.19
N ALA A 76 5.57 9.29 -2.13
CA ALA A 76 6.96 8.85 -2.08
C ALA A 76 7.73 8.98 -3.42
N THR A 77 9.05 8.81 -3.37
CA THR A 77 9.92 8.84 -4.56
C THR A 77 9.89 7.52 -5.32
N THR A 78 9.94 6.39 -4.61
CA THR A 78 9.85 5.05 -5.21
C THR A 78 8.81 4.19 -4.50
N TYR A 79 8.30 3.17 -5.19
CA TYR A 79 7.19 2.36 -4.74
C TYR A 79 7.43 0.88 -5.03
N LYS A 80 7.09 0.03 -4.05
CA LYS A 80 7.11 -1.43 -4.15
C LYS A 80 5.78 -1.99 -3.65
N TRP A 81 5.16 -2.85 -4.44
CA TRP A 81 3.86 -3.43 -4.14
C TRP A 81 3.99 -4.87 -3.61
N SER A 82 3.00 -5.31 -2.82
CA SER A 82 2.98 -6.67 -2.23
C SER A 82 2.93 -7.81 -3.26
N ASN A 83 2.53 -7.52 -4.50
CA ASN A 83 2.58 -8.47 -5.62
C ASN A 83 3.95 -8.50 -6.34
N GLY A 84 4.95 -7.78 -5.83
CA GLY A 84 6.29 -7.69 -6.41
C GLY A 84 6.45 -6.63 -7.51
N ALA A 85 5.36 -5.97 -7.92
CA ALA A 85 5.44 -4.88 -8.88
C ALA A 85 6.09 -3.63 -8.27
N THR A 86 6.61 -2.76 -9.12
CA THR A 86 7.24 -1.49 -8.73
C THR A 86 6.66 -0.35 -9.56
N GLY A 87 6.76 0.87 -9.04
CA GLY A 87 6.24 2.07 -9.68
C GLY A 87 4.99 2.63 -9.00
N ALA A 88 4.74 3.92 -9.25
CA ALA A 88 3.63 4.66 -8.64
C ALA A 88 2.25 4.10 -9.06
N SER A 89 2.14 3.53 -10.25
CA SER A 89 0.91 2.88 -10.71
C SER A 89 1.17 1.45 -11.15
N ILE A 90 0.25 0.54 -10.81
CA ILE A 90 0.25 -0.85 -11.26
C ILE A 90 -1.13 -1.23 -11.81
N THR A 91 -1.18 -2.12 -12.78
CA THR A 91 -2.45 -2.71 -13.26
C THR A 91 -2.55 -4.14 -12.77
N VAL A 92 -3.69 -4.48 -12.17
CA VAL A 92 -3.98 -5.80 -11.61
C VAL A 92 -5.33 -6.29 -12.11
N SER A 93 -5.52 -7.60 -12.12
CA SER A 93 -6.78 -8.24 -12.55
C SER A 93 -7.10 -9.46 -11.67
N PRO A 94 -7.37 -9.26 -10.36
CA PRO A 94 -7.62 -10.38 -9.46
C PRO A 94 -8.98 -11.04 -9.73
N SER A 95 -9.04 -12.36 -9.62
CA SER A 95 -10.29 -13.15 -9.70
C SER A 95 -11.00 -13.31 -8.35
N THR A 96 -10.36 -12.91 -7.25
CA THR A 96 -10.92 -12.91 -5.91
C THR A 96 -10.55 -11.61 -5.20
N SER A 97 -11.38 -11.18 -4.25
CA SER A 97 -11.11 -9.95 -3.48
C SER A 97 -9.75 -10.02 -2.80
N ARG A 98 -8.92 -9.00 -2.97
CA ARG A 98 -7.54 -8.94 -2.44
C ARG A 98 -7.19 -7.54 -1.95
N THR A 99 -6.35 -7.48 -0.93
CA THR A 99 -5.74 -6.23 -0.45
C THR A 99 -4.31 -6.15 -0.99
N TYR A 100 -3.96 -5.01 -1.58
CA TYR A 100 -2.61 -4.69 -2.03
C TYR A 100 -1.98 -3.72 -1.02
N THR A 101 -0.73 -3.98 -0.66
CA THR A 101 0.06 -3.09 0.20
C THR A 101 1.13 -2.45 -0.68
N VAL A 102 1.29 -1.14 -0.57
CA VAL A 102 2.39 -0.40 -1.20
C VAL A 102 3.36 0.07 -0.12
N THR A 103 4.65 -0.11 -0.37
CA THR A 103 5.74 0.47 0.39
C THR A 103 6.32 1.62 -0.44
N GLY A 104 6.22 2.83 0.07
CA GLY A 104 6.82 4.02 -0.53
C GLY A 104 8.11 4.41 0.19
N ILE A 105 9.14 4.78 -0.57
CA ILE A 105 10.47 5.12 -0.04
C ILE A 105 10.86 6.54 -0.46
N SER A 106 11.27 7.35 0.52
CA SER A 106 11.82 8.69 0.31
C SER A 106 12.96 8.96 1.28
N ASN A 107 14.09 9.47 0.79
CA ASN A 107 15.25 9.82 1.61
C ASN A 107 15.75 8.68 2.55
N GLY A 108 15.61 7.43 2.11
CA GLY A 108 15.98 6.24 2.89
C GLY A 108 14.97 5.83 3.97
N CYS A 109 13.86 6.55 4.13
CA CYS A 109 12.77 6.20 5.02
C CYS A 109 11.63 5.54 4.24
N GLU A 110 10.95 4.58 4.86
CA GLU A 110 9.84 3.85 4.27
C GLU A 110 8.55 4.10 5.04
N ALA A 111 7.44 4.12 4.32
CA ALA A 111 6.09 4.03 4.88
C ALA A 111 5.22 3.13 4.01
N THR A 112 4.12 2.64 4.56
CA THR A 112 3.21 1.73 3.87
C THR A 112 1.77 2.21 3.93
N ASP A 113 1.01 1.86 2.90
CA ASP A 113 -0.44 2.00 2.90
C ASP A 113 -1.09 0.84 2.11
N THR A 114 -2.40 0.68 2.22
CA THR A 114 -3.14 -0.44 1.62
C THR A 114 -4.37 0.01 0.84
N VAL A 115 -4.64 -0.70 -0.25
CA VAL A 115 -5.85 -0.56 -1.06
C VAL A 115 -6.52 -1.91 -1.25
N ARG A 116 -7.83 -1.98 -1.05
CA ARG A 116 -8.63 -3.20 -1.26
C ARG A 116 -9.29 -3.19 -2.63
N VAL A 117 -9.06 -4.26 -3.38
CA VAL A 117 -9.79 -4.61 -4.61
C VAL A 117 -10.85 -5.65 -4.25
N THR A 118 -12.12 -5.25 -4.30
CA THR A 118 -13.26 -6.15 -4.08
C THR A 118 -13.70 -6.71 -5.43
N VAL A 119 -13.78 -8.03 -5.53
CA VAL A 119 -14.19 -8.72 -6.76
C VAL A 119 -15.62 -9.21 -6.62
N THR A 120 -16.50 -8.76 -7.52
CA THR A 120 -17.86 -9.25 -7.67
C THR A 120 -17.97 -10.22 -8.84
N ASN A 121 -18.85 -11.20 -8.73
CA ASN A 121 -19.18 -12.10 -9.82
C ASN A 121 -20.62 -11.79 -10.23
N THR A 122 -20.80 -10.92 -11.22
CA THR A 122 -22.11 -10.72 -11.84
C THR A 122 -22.32 -11.81 -12.87
N VAL A 123 -23.17 -12.78 -12.55
CA VAL A 123 -23.71 -13.70 -13.56
C VAL A 123 -24.89 -12.99 -14.19
N GLU A 124 -24.80 -12.69 -15.49
CA GLU A 124 -25.94 -12.19 -16.23
C GLU A 124 -26.96 -13.32 -16.38
N VAL A 125 -28.19 -13.08 -15.92
CA VAL A 125 -29.31 -14.01 -16.02
C VAL A 125 -30.27 -13.47 -17.06
N VAL A 126 -30.42 -14.20 -18.18
CA VAL A 126 -31.30 -13.82 -19.28
C VAL A 126 -32.46 -14.80 -19.31
N ALA A 127 -33.67 -14.35 -18.97
CA ALA A 127 -34.86 -15.19 -19.06
C ALA A 127 -35.34 -15.29 -20.51
N ASP A 128 -35.56 -16.51 -20.99
CA ASP A 128 -36.16 -16.80 -22.29
C ASP A 128 -37.34 -17.75 -22.07
N ALA A 129 -38.56 -17.37 -22.47
CA ALA A 129 -39.77 -18.16 -22.31
C ALA A 129 -40.06 -19.10 -23.51
N GLY A 130 -39.18 -19.11 -24.51
CA GLY A 130 -39.36 -19.77 -25.79
C GLY A 130 -40.06 -18.87 -26.82
N ALA A 131 -40.19 -19.39 -28.04
CA ALA A 131 -40.87 -18.70 -29.13
C ALA A 131 -42.39 -18.62 -28.91
N ASP A 132 -43.01 -17.57 -29.48
CA ASP A 132 -44.46 -17.40 -29.47
C ASP A 132 -45.16 -18.58 -30.15
N GLN A 133 -46.27 -19.03 -29.55
CA GLN A 133 -47.03 -20.19 -30.02
C GLN A 133 -48.47 -19.78 -30.38
N SER A 134 -49.02 -20.38 -31.43
CA SER A 134 -50.44 -20.26 -31.80
C SER A 134 -51.11 -21.62 -31.69
N ILE A 135 -52.23 -21.69 -30.98
CA ILE A 135 -53.01 -22.93 -30.76
C ILE A 135 -54.50 -22.72 -31.06
N CYS A 136 -55.20 -23.81 -31.36
CA CYS A 136 -56.66 -23.81 -31.47
C CYS A 136 -57.32 -23.74 -30.08
N ALA A 137 -58.55 -23.20 -30.00
CA ALA A 137 -59.31 -23.17 -28.77
C ALA A 137 -59.49 -24.58 -28.17
N GLY A 138 -59.18 -24.74 -26.89
CA GLY A 138 -59.24 -26.01 -26.17
C GLY A 138 -58.05 -26.95 -26.38
N SER A 139 -57.10 -26.60 -27.24
CA SER A 139 -55.82 -27.30 -27.34
C SER A 139 -54.86 -26.88 -26.22
N SER A 140 -53.83 -27.68 -25.95
CA SER A 140 -52.77 -27.32 -25.01
C SER A 140 -51.53 -26.76 -25.73
N ALA A 141 -50.83 -25.85 -25.08
CA ALA A 141 -49.48 -25.42 -25.43
C ALA A 141 -48.51 -25.87 -24.33
N THR A 142 -47.23 -26.04 -24.68
CA THR A 142 -46.16 -26.30 -23.69
C THR A 142 -45.14 -25.19 -23.80
N LEU A 143 -44.94 -24.45 -22.72
CA LEU A 143 -43.94 -23.38 -22.61
C LEU A 143 -42.71 -23.92 -21.90
N THR A 144 -41.53 -23.60 -22.41
CA THR A 144 -40.25 -24.04 -21.86
C THR A 144 -39.37 -22.82 -21.66
N ALA A 145 -39.06 -22.49 -20.41
CA ALA A 145 -38.15 -21.39 -20.11
C ALA A 145 -36.70 -21.87 -20.01
N THR A 146 -35.76 -20.99 -20.37
CA THR A 146 -34.32 -21.20 -20.18
C THR A 146 -33.65 -19.96 -19.56
N GLY A 147 -32.38 -20.12 -19.19
CA GLY A 147 -31.51 -19.03 -18.74
C GLY A 147 -31.58 -18.65 -17.26
N GLY A 148 -32.39 -19.34 -16.45
CA GLY A 148 -32.45 -19.19 -14.99
C GLY A 148 -32.11 -20.47 -14.22
N ALA A 149 -31.76 -20.33 -12.93
CA ALA A 149 -31.63 -21.46 -12.01
C ALA A 149 -32.98 -21.85 -11.38
N THR A 150 -33.90 -20.89 -11.26
CA THR A 150 -35.26 -21.06 -10.76
C THR A 150 -36.24 -20.32 -11.68
N TYR A 151 -37.49 -20.77 -11.70
CA TYR A 151 -38.51 -20.27 -12.62
C TYR A 151 -39.80 -19.95 -11.87
N LEU A 152 -40.41 -18.81 -12.17
CA LEU A 152 -41.73 -18.41 -11.69
C LEU A 152 -42.58 -18.03 -12.90
N TRP A 153 -43.68 -18.75 -13.12
CA TRP A 153 -44.58 -18.51 -14.24
C TRP A 153 -45.79 -17.68 -13.81
N SER A 154 -46.15 -16.68 -14.63
CA SER A 154 -47.41 -15.94 -14.48
C SER A 154 -48.58 -16.72 -15.08
N THR A 155 -49.77 -16.60 -14.50
CA THR A 155 -51.01 -17.16 -15.05
C THR A 155 -51.67 -16.27 -16.11
N GLY A 156 -51.06 -15.10 -16.42
CA GLY A 156 -51.53 -14.20 -17.48
C GLY A 156 -52.90 -13.57 -17.20
N ALA A 157 -53.25 -13.36 -15.93
CA ALA A 157 -54.50 -12.72 -15.50
C ALA A 157 -54.48 -11.19 -15.68
#